data_AF-A0A2V5V7L6-F1
#
_entry.id   AF-A0A2V5V7L6-F1
#
_cell.length_a   1.000
_cell.length_b   1.000
_cell.length_c   1.000
_cell.angle_alpha   90.00
_cell.angle_beta   90.00
_cell.angle_gamma   90.00
#
_symmetry.space_group_name_H-M   'P 1'
#
loop_
_entity.id
_entity.type
_entity.pdbx_description
1 polymer ?
#
loop_
_entity_poly.entity_id
_entity_poly.type
_entity_poly.pdbx_seq_one_letter_code
_entity_poly.pdbx_strand_id
1 'polypeptide(L)'
;MNVTNVIEIPSKFTKAYPSISVETVDELVRRGLFHCSGDYWRFGDENNGTTRRLDGRKFTRADNSGADWHKLIGLADVVRHNRKDVLFVIEGSKDVLAAAELAFRSGILEETGVTCALGSGYRPIASEIEQLCSRRVELIGDQDAAGVETTSIVSRALHRAGVEHGIWDWSDWANRDDKDLFDVLITIDTDPSTPFFFSFFSSFPRFNSSTVQQFNSSTNSVSTASGKHFNSSTNILELVAPYVVKNKGTGNRQSFYLARALRSQEAIAETLFMESEIDAVFHDWFAKSRALLPADADEEKSLAHFYKQMRRVRYLPCDLDAALKRASTLPLPDIAGLDTNTLKVAALMRELQGEAGEKPFICPVNVIVRFVPLRFTEQARRILFVLEESRVIECVDRGAPHMPGKPGKPTVWRYMKTPIANR
;
A
#
# COMPACT_ATOMS: atom_id res chain seq x y z
N MET A 1 -41.37 5.63 1.07
CA MET A 1 -40.50 6.13 2.17
C MET A 1 -41.31 7.13 2.98
N ASN A 2 -41.38 6.99 4.30
CA ASN A 2 -42.11 7.91 5.17
C ASN A 2 -41.34 9.22 5.34
N VAL A 3 -42.03 10.36 5.20
CA VAL A 3 -41.47 11.73 5.30
C VAL A 3 -40.75 11.97 6.64
N THR A 4 -41.16 11.28 7.71
CA THR A 4 -40.51 11.33 9.02
C THR A 4 -39.10 10.74 9.06
N ASN A 5 -38.78 9.74 8.23
CA ASN A 5 -37.43 9.16 8.17
C ASN A 5 -36.42 10.07 7.45
N VAL A 6 -36.89 11.00 6.62
CA VAL A 6 -36.02 11.88 5.82
C VAL A 6 -35.42 13.00 6.69
N ILE A 7 -36.11 13.44 7.75
CA ILE A 7 -35.69 14.57 8.60
C ILE A 7 -34.84 14.12 9.81
N GLU A 8 -35.07 12.91 10.35
CA GLU A 8 -34.27 12.42 11.48
C GLU A 8 -32.81 12.09 11.11
N ILE A 9 -32.58 11.61 9.88
CA ILE A 9 -31.26 11.19 9.40
C ILE A 9 -30.24 12.34 9.37
N PRO A 10 -30.52 13.50 8.76
CA PRO A 10 -29.58 14.62 8.72
C PRO A 10 -29.30 15.18 10.11
N SER A 11 -30.32 15.34 10.95
CA SER A 11 -30.17 15.98 12.27
C SER A 11 -29.22 15.25 13.23
N LYS A 12 -29.20 13.92 13.21
CA LYS A 12 -28.28 13.12 14.03
C LYS A 12 -26.86 13.16 13.49
N PHE A 13 -26.70 13.16 12.17
CA PHE A 13 -25.41 13.22 11.51
C PHE A 13 -24.75 14.60 11.69
N THR A 14 -25.46 15.68 11.40
CA THR A 14 -24.92 17.05 11.52
C THR A 14 -24.59 17.41 12.96
N LYS A 15 -25.24 16.80 13.96
CA LYS A 15 -24.79 16.92 15.35
C LYS A 15 -23.40 16.33 15.60
N ALA A 16 -23.05 15.22 14.94
CA ALA A 16 -21.74 14.58 15.05
C ALA A 16 -20.68 15.23 14.12
N TYR A 17 -21.13 15.78 12.99
CA TYR A 17 -20.30 16.43 11.98
C TYR A 17 -20.86 17.83 11.66
N PRO A 18 -20.72 18.80 12.59
CA PRO A 18 -21.40 20.11 12.51
C PRO A 18 -20.98 20.96 11.31
N SER A 19 -19.81 20.68 10.74
CA SER A 19 -19.31 21.37 9.56
C SER A 19 -19.98 20.97 8.25
N ILE A 20 -20.73 19.87 8.24
CA ILE A 20 -21.47 19.41 7.05
C ILE A 20 -22.94 19.82 7.22
N SER A 21 -23.47 20.55 6.25
CA SER A 21 -24.84 21.05 6.25
C SER A 21 -25.87 19.93 6.02
N VAL A 22 -27.11 20.17 6.44
CA VAL A 22 -28.23 19.25 6.20
C VAL A 22 -28.50 19.13 4.70
N GLU A 23 -28.36 20.24 3.98
CA GLU A 23 -28.58 20.35 2.55
C GLU A 23 -27.59 19.49 1.74
N THR A 24 -26.30 19.49 2.10
CA THR A 24 -25.30 18.57 1.52
C THR A 24 -25.67 17.11 1.76
N VAL A 25 -26.12 16.78 2.97
CA VAL A 25 -26.54 15.41 3.31
C VAL A 25 -27.76 15.01 2.48
N ASP A 26 -28.77 15.86 2.41
CA ASP A 26 -30.00 15.62 1.65
C ASP A 26 -29.72 15.41 0.16
N GLU A 27 -28.80 16.19 -0.40
CA GLU A 27 -28.33 16.02 -1.78
C GLU A 27 -27.71 14.64 -1.99
N LEU A 28 -26.77 14.23 -1.13
CA LEU A 28 -26.08 12.95 -1.26
C LEU A 28 -27.02 11.75 -0.99
N VAL A 29 -28.02 11.91 -0.10
CA VAL A 29 -29.09 10.92 0.09
C VAL A 29 -29.93 10.78 -1.18
N ARG A 30 -30.29 11.91 -1.82
CA ARG A 30 -31.08 11.89 -3.05
C ARG A 30 -30.34 11.21 -4.20
N ARG A 31 -29.01 11.33 -4.24
CA ARG A 31 -28.13 10.60 -5.18
C ARG A 31 -27.93 9.13 -4.83
N GLY A 32 -28.39 8.69 -3.66
CA GLY A 32 -28.17 7.34 -3.16
C GLY A 32 -26.73 7.07 -2.71
N LEU A 33 -25.93 8.12 -2.48
CA LEU A 33 -24.52 8.02 -2.07
C LEU A 33 -24.34 8.10 -0.55
N PHE A 34 -25.31 8.62 0.18
CA PHE A 34 -25.26 8.71 1.64
C PHE A 34 -26.43 7.97 2.29
N HIS A 35 -26.11 7.20 3.33
CA HIS A 35 -27.08 6.42 4.10
C HIS A 35 -26.76 6.56 5.58
N CYS A 36 -27.77 6.74 6.43
CA CYS A 36 -27.60 6.76 7.89
C CYS A 36 -28.55 5.76 8.53
N SER A 37 -28.03 4.94 9.45
CA SER A 37 -28.83 3.94 10.16
C SER A 37 -28.29 3.73 11.57
N GLY A 38 -29.15 3.93 12.57
CA GLY A 38 -28.77 3.79 13.98
C GLY A 38 -27.60 4.71 14.34
N ASP A 39 -26.49 4.14 14.82
CA ASP A 39 -25.29 4.87 15.22
C ASP A 39 -24.22 4.93 14.12
N TYR A 40 -24.62 4.66 12.88
CA TYR A 40 -23.71 4.53 11.75
C TYR A 40 -24.17 5.37 10.56
N TRP A 41 -23.20 5.82 9.79
CA TRP A 41 -23.43 6.39 8.47
C TRP A 41 -22.54 5.68 7.45
N ARG A 42 -22.97 5.70 6.20
CA ARG A 42 -22.29 5.05 5.08
C ARG A 42 -22.24 6.01 3.91
N PHE A 43 -21.05 6.15 3.34
CA PHE A 43 -20.87 6.72 2.01
C PHE A 43 -20.62 5.59 1.01
N GLY A 44 -21.46 5.50 -0.02
CA GLY A 44 -21.50 4.35 -0.89
C GLY A 44 -22.76 4.30 -1.75
N ASP A 45 -22.63 3.70 -2.92
CA ASP A 45 -23.77 3.34 -3.77
C ASP A 45 -24.22 1.88 -3.51
N GLU A 46 -25.01 1.31 -4.43
CA GLU A 46 -25.52 -0.06 -4.34
C GLU A 46 -24.43 -1.15 -4.47
N ASN A 47 -23.29 -0.82 -5.09
CA ASN A 47 -22.23 -1.77 -5.42
C ASN A 47 -21.08 -1.76 -4.41
N ASN A 48 -20.77 -0.59 -3.84
CA ASN A 48 -19.66 -0.42 -2.90
C ASN A 48 -19.90 0.72 -1.90
N GLY A 49 -19.16 0.71 -0.80
CA GLY A 49 -19.23 1.78 0.19
C GLY A 49 -18.42 1.51 1.45
N THR A 50 -18.37 2.50 2.32
CA THR A 50 -17.72 2.40 3.63
C THR A 50 -18.62 2.92 4.74
N THR A 51 -18.68 2.15 5.82
CA THR A 51 -19.48 2.47 7.00
C THR A 51 -18.59 3.10 8.07
N ARG A 52 -19.09 4.15 8.73
CA ARG A 52 -18.47 4.82 9.87
C ARG A 52 -19.45 4.95 11.03
N ARG A 53 -18.90 5.08 12.23
CA ARG A 53 -19.68 5.35 13.44
C ARG A 53 -19.91 6.85 13.61
N LEU A 54 -21.09 7.22 14.08
CA LEU A 54 -21.42 8.59 14.47
C LEU A 54 -20.68 9.04 15.73
N ASP A 55 -20.26 8.11 16.59
CA ASP A 55 -19.48 8.40 17.80
C ASP A 55 -17.98 8.66 17.54
N GLY A 56 -17.55 8.70 16.27
CA GLY A 56 -16.17 8.96 15.87
C GLY A 56 -15.19 7.82 16.17
N ARG A 57 -15.62 6.72 16.80
CA ARG A 57 -14.72 5.60 17.10
C ARG A 57 -14.34 4.87 15.80
N LYS A 58 -13.04 4.60 15.65
CA LYS A 58 -12.53 3.82 14.51
C LYS A 58 -12.95 2.35 14.68
N PHE A 59 -13.43 1.74 13.60
CA PHE A 59 -13.52 0.30 13.56
C PHE A 59 -12.12 -0.31 13.55
N THR A 60 -11.96 -1.50 14.14
CA THR A 60 -10.70 -2.27 14.10
C THR A 60 -10.30 -2.64 12.67
N ARG A 61 -11.27 -2.66 11.74
CA ARG A 61 -11.09 -2.68 10.28
C ARG A 61 -12.18 -1.84 9.64
N ALA A 62 -11.85 -1.08 8.60
CA ALA A 62 -12.85 -0.39 7.80
C ALA A 62 -13.85 -1.43 7.23
N ASP A 63 -15.14 -1.19 7.48
CA ASP A 63 -16.21 -2.00 6.92
C ASP A 63 -16.40 -1.60 5.46
N ASN A 64 -15.67 -2.29 4.59
CA ASN A 64 -15.79 -2.14 3.14
C ASN A 64 -16.75 -3.22 2.65
N SER A 65 -18.01 -2.86 2.47
CA SER A 65 -19.07 -3.77 2.04
C SER A 65 -19.20 -3.80 0.51
N GLY A 66 -19.59 -4.96 -0.03
CA GLY A 66 -19.85 -5.15 -1.47
C GLY A 66 -18.77 -5.93 -2.22
N ALA A 67 -19.15 -6.54 -3.34
CA ALA A 67 -18.23 -7.29 -4.21
C ALA A 67 -17.17 -6.37 -4.86
N ASP A 68 -17.51 -5.09 -4.98
CA ASP A 68 -16.74 -4.06 -5.67
C ASP A 68 -16.11 -3.05 -4.72
N TRP A 69 -15.80 -3.45 -3.49
CA TRP A 69 -15.24 -2.57 -2.47
C TRP A 69 -13.92 -1.87 -2.84
N HIS A 70 -13.22 -2.40 -3.85
CA HIS A 70 -11.96 -1.88 -4.38
C HIS A 70 -12.15 -0.88 -5.53
N LYS A 71 -13.38 -0.70 -6.00
CA LYS A 71 -13.79 0.20 -7.08
C LYS A 71 -14.03 1.62 -6.58
N LEU A 72 -14.12 2.56 -7.50
CA LEU A 72 -14.49 3.94 -7.17
C LEU A 72 -15.95 4.02 -6.72
N ILE A 73 -16.16 4.53 -5.51
CA ILE A 73 -17.48 4.84 -4.99
C ILE A 73 -17.98 6.10 -5.70
N GLY A 74 -19.25 6.11 -6.12
CA GLY A 74 -19.89 7.28 -6.73
C GLY A 74 -19.63 7.45 -8.22
N LEU A 75 -18.78 6.60 -8.84
CA LEU A 75 -18.56 6.62 -10.28
C LEU A 75 -19.86 6.36 -11.06
N ALA A 76 -20.74 5.50 -10.54
CA ALA A 76 -22.03 5.23 -11.15
C ALA A 76 -22.91 6.50 -11.24
N ASP A 77 -22.90 7.37 -10.21
CA ASP A 77 -23.61 8.65 -10.23
C ASP A 77 -23.04 9.59 -11.30
N VAL A 78 -21.71 9.70 -11.37
CA VAL A 78 -20.98 10.51 -12.37
C VAL A 78 -21.37 10.12 -13.79
N VAL A 79 -21.39 8.82 -14.07
CA VAL A 79 -21.66 8.29 -15.41
C VAL A 79 -23.14 8.42 -15.75
N ARG A 80 -24.03 7.97 -14.86
CA ARG A 80 -25.49 7.93 -15.09
C ARG A 80 -26.09 9.32 -15.27
N HIS A 81 -25.59 10.31 -14.53
CA HIS A 81 -26.10 11.69 -14.58
C HIS A 81 -25.21 12.64 -15.41
N ASN A 82 -24.23 12.10 -16.13
CA ASN A 82 -23.32 12.86 -17.00
C ASN A 82 -22.71 14.10 -16.31
N ARG A 83 -22.23 13.91 -15.07
CA ARG A 83 -21.57 14.97 -14.30
C ARG A 83 -20.29 15.37 -15.03
N LYS A 84 -20.19 16.63 -15.42
CA LYS A 84 -19.05 17.14 -16.22
C LYS A 84 -17.81 17.38 -15.37
N ASP A 85 -18.05 17.82 -14.14
CA ASP A 85 -17.01 18.11 -13.16
C ASP A 85 -17.06 17.06 -12.06
N VAL A 86 -15.90 16.59 -11.62
CA VAL A 86 -15.78 15.47 -10.68
C VAL A 86 -14.75 15.79 -9.62
N LEU A 87 -15.16 15.76 -8.35
CA LEU A 87 -14.26 15.77 -7.21
C LEU A 87 -13.87 14.33 -6.89
N PHE A 88 -12.62 13.97 -7.19
CA PHE A 88 -12.08 12.64 -6.95
C PHE A 88 -11.23 12.66 -5.70
N VAL A 89 -11.81 12.19 -4.59
CA VAL A 89 -11.14 12.13 -3.29
C VAL A 89 -10.51 10.76 -3.05
N ILE A 90 -9.28 10.77 -2.54
CA ILE A 90 -8.51 9.60 -2.15
C ILE A 90 -8.54 9.48 -0.62
N GLU A 91 -8.40 8.25 -0.13
CA GLU A 91 -8.26 7.87 1.28
C GLU A 91 -9.57 7.74 2.06
N GLY A 92 -10.34 8.82 2.15
CA GLY A 92 -11.37 8.92 3.18
C GLY A 92 -12.75 9.31 2.68
N SER A 93 -13.76 8.50 3.06
CA SER A 93 -15.17 8.91 2.92
C SER A 93 -15.56 10.14 3.75
N LYS A 94 -14.78 10.50 4.78
CA LYS A 94 -15.00 11.73 5.55
C LYS A 94 -14.67 12.94 4.69
N ASP A 95 -13.54 12.86 3.98
CA ASP A 95 -13.02 13.90 3.09
C ASP A 95 -13.88 14.07 1.85
N VAL A 96 -14.53 13.00 1.41
CA VAL A 96 -15.56 13.07 0.36
C VAL A 96 -16.76 13.91 0.79
N LEU A 97 -17.23 13.76 2.02
CA LEU A 97 -18.32 14.59 2.52
C LEU A 97 -17.87 16.04 2.68
N ALA A 98 -16.61 16.26 3.09
CA ALA A 98 -16.05 17.61 3.12
C ALA A 98 -15.97 18.24 1.72
N ALA A 99 -15.54 17.48 0.71
CA ALA A 99 -15.51 17.92 -0.67
C ALA A 99 -16.91 18.26 -1.19
N ALA A 100 -17.90 17.43 -0.87
CA ALA A 100 -19.29 17.69 -1.21
C ALA A 100 -19.82 18.97 -0.55
N GLU A 101 -19.51 19.19 0.73
CA GLU A 101 -19.88 20.40 1.45
C GLU A 101 -19.23 21.65 0.84
N LEU A 102 -17.95 21.60 0.49
CA LEU A 102 -17.27 22.71 -0.19
C LEU A 102 -17.91 23.01 -1.56
N ALA A 103 -18.27 21.98 -2.33
CA ALA A 103 -19.00 22.14 -3.58
C ALA A 103 -20.41 22.74 -3.36
N PHE A 104 -21.09 22.37 -2.27
CA PHE A 104 -22.40 22.89 -1.91
C PHE A 104 -22.32 24.37 -1.55
N ARG A 105 -21.39 24.75 -0.66
CA ARG A 105 -21.14 26.15 -0.28
C ARG A 105 -20.76 27.02 -1.47
N SER A 106 -20.24 26.41 -2.53
CA SER A 106 -19.88 27.09 -3.78
C SER A 106 -20.99 27.06 -4.84
N GLY A 107 -22.14 26.48 -4.52
CA GLY A 107 -23.33 26.44 -5.37
C GLY A 107 -23.24 25.48 -6.57
N ILE A 108 -22.28 24.57 -6.59
CA ILE A 108 -22.03 23.70 -7.75
C ILE A 108 -22.23 22.21 -7.47
N LEU A 109 -22.53 21.83 -6.21
CA LEU A 109 -22.65 20.41 -5.85
C LEU A 109 -23.64 19.69 -6.77
N GLU A 110 -24.79 20.30 -7.06
CA GLU A 110 -25.84 19.74 -7.93
C GLU A 110 -25.32 19.27 -9.28
N GLU A 111 -24.32 19.93 -9.88
CA GLU A 111 -23.77 19.61 -11.20
C GLU A 111 -22.48 18.78 -11.12
N THR A 112 -21.85 18.77 -9.95
CA THR A 112 -20.56 18.14 -9.69
C THR A 112 -20.73 16.72 -9.17
N GLY A 113 -20.03 15.77 -9.78
CA GLY A 113 -19.92 14.41 -9.29
C GLY A 113 -18.89 14.31 -8.18
N VAL A 114 -19.11 13.42 -7.21
CA VAL A 114 -18.13 13.19 -6.13
C VAL A 114 -17.80 11.70 -6.10
N THR A 115 -16.51 11.38 -6.21
CA THR A 115 -16.02 10.01 -6.21
C THR A 115 -15.00 9.79 -5.10
N CYS A 116 -14.94 8.55 -4.62
CA CYS A 116 -14.02 8.16 -3.55
C CYS A 116 -13.24 6.90 -3.89
N ALA A 117 -11.93 6.96 -3.67
CA ALA A 117 -11.08 5.80 -3.53
C ALA A 117 -10.73 5.57 -2.04
N LEU A 118 -10.99 4.38 -1.52
CA LEU A 118 -10.74 4.08 -0.11
C LEU A 118 -9.27 3.69 0.15
N GLY A 119 -8.61 4.49 0.99
CA GLY A 119 -7.23 4.32 1.45
C GLY A 119 -6.15 4.65 0.42
N SER A 120 -4.96 5.02 0.92
CA SER A 120 -3.71 5.18 0.15
C SER A 120 -3.23 3.91 -0.60
N GLY A 121 -3.90 2.78 -0.40
CA GLY A 121 -3.69 1.54 -1.15
C GLY A 121 -4.38 1.49 -2.52
N TYR A 122 -5.21 2.48 -2.87
CA TYR A 122 -5.99 2.46 -4.11
C TYR A 122 -5.10 2.31 -5.35
N ARG A 123 -5.59 1.57 -6.34
CA ARG A 123 -4.94 1.35 -7.63
C ARG A 123 -5.95 1.70 -8.72
N PRO A 124 -5.68 2.70 -9.56
CA PRO A 124 -6.57 3.08 -10.65
C PRO A 124 -6.91 1.88 -11.53
N ILE A 125 -8.21 1.58 -11.66
CA ILE A 125 -8.70 0.55 -12.57
C ILE A 125 -8.91 1.21 -13.92
N ALA A 126 -8.24 0.71 -14.97
CA ALA A 126 -8.24 1.36 -16.28
C ALA A 126 -9.66 1.67 -16.80
N SER A 127 -10.57 0.69 -16.71
CA SER A 127 -11.96 0.85 -17.15
C SER A 127 -12.76 1.87 -16.34
N GLU A 128 -12.37 2.18 -15.10
CA GLU A 128 -13.01 3.23 -14.29
C GLU A 128 -12.48 4.61 -14.67
N ILE A 129 -11.17 4.71 -14.87
CA ILE A 129 -10.52 5.95 -15.29
C ILE A 129 -10.98 6.36 -16.69
N GLU A 130 -11.12 5.40 -17.61
CA GLU A 130 -11.66 5.65 -18.96
C GLU A 130 -13.09 6.18 -18.93
N GLN A 131 -13.90 5.81 -17.94
CA GLN A 131 -15.25 6.37 -17.77
C GLN A 131 -15.23 7.85 -17.37
N LEU A 132 -14.10 8.37 -16.91
CA LEU A 132 -13.91 9.79 -16.61
C LEU A 132 -13.46 10.60 -17.83
N CYS A 133 -13.26 9.98 -19.00
CA CYS A 133 -12.95 10.71 -20.23
C CYS A 133 -14.02 11.77 -20.54
N SER A 134 -13.58 12.89 -21.10
CA SER A 134 -14.39 14.08 -21.40
C SER A 134 -14.99 14.79 -20.18
N ARG A 135 -14.52 14.47 -18.97
CA ARG A 135 -14.86 15.17 -17.73
C ARG A 135 -13.62 15.89 -17.20
N ARG A 136 -13.87 16.88 -16.36
CA ARG A 136 -12.83 17.57 -15.59
C ARG A 136 -12.79 16.99 -14.19
N VAL A 137 -11.63 16.49 -13.80
CA VAL A 137 -11.44 15.82 -12.52
C VAL A 137 -10.56 16.67 -11.62
N GLU A 138 -11.01 17.00 -10.43
CA GLU A 138 -10.14 17.55 -9.39
C GLU A 138 -9.74 16.44 -8.44
N LEU A 139 -8.45 16.14 -8.39
CA LEU A 139 -7.91 15.06 -7.59
C LEU A 139 -7.48 15.56 -6.22
N ILE A 140 -8.06 15.00 -5.16
CA ILE A 140 -7.84 15.43 -3.79
C ILE A 140 -7.33 14.22 -2.99
N GLY A 141 -6.20 14.37 -2.30
CA GLY A 141 -5.69 13.36 -1.38
C GLY A 141 -5.04 14.02 -0.18
N ASP A 142 -4.77 13.26 0.87
CA ASP A 142 -4.30 13.77 2.17
C ASP A 142 -2.95 14.52 2.07
N GLN A 143 -2.73 15.46 2.99
CA GLN A 143 -1.50 16.24 3.14
C GLN A 143 -0.40 15.44 3.86
N ASP A 144 -0.19 14.19 3.46
CA ASP A 144 0.89 13.36 3.97
C ASP A 144 1.64 12.65 2.82
N ALA A 145 2.74 11.97 3.16
CA ALA A 145 3.58 11.31 2.16
C ALA A 145 2.82 10.23 1.37
N ALA A 146 1.88 9.53 1.99
CA ALA A 146 1.10 8.47 1.35
C ALA A 146 -0.01 9.05 0.46
N GLY A 147 -0.68 10.11 0.90
CA GLY A 147 -1.68 10.85 0.13
C GLY A 147 -1.09 11.49 -1.12
N VAL A 148 0.06 12.18 -0.99
CA VAL A 148 0.78 12.78 -2.12
C VAL A 148 1.22 11.71 -3.14
N GLU A 149 1.75 10.57 -2.67
CA GLU A 149 2.16 9.49 -3.57
C GLU A 149 0.96 8.88 -4.30
N THR A 150 -0.13 8.59 -3.59
CA THR A 150 -1.34 7.99 -4.18
C THR A 150 -1.97 8.94 -5.19
N THR A 151 -2.06 10.22 -4.86
CA THR A 151 -2.49 11.29 -5.77
C THR A 151 -1.63 11.31 -7.05
N SER A 152 -0.31 11.20 -6.95
CA SER A 152 0.59 11.13 -8.12
C SER A 152 0.39 9.86 -8.96
N ILE A 153 0.01 8.72 -8.35
CA ILE A 153 -0.33 7.49 -9.09
C ILE A 153 -1.62 7.69 -9.89
N VAL A 154 -2.67 8.21 -9.25
CA VAL A 154 -3.98 8.40 -9.87
C VAL A 154 -3.91 9.47 -10.96
N SER A 155 -3.24 10.60 -10.71
CA SER A 155 -3.00 11.66 -11.70
C SER A 155 -2.31 11.11 -12.96
N ARG A 156 -1.28 10.27 -12.82
CA ARG A 156 -0.64 9.64 -13.99
C ARG A 156 -1.56 8.69 -14.75
N ALA A 157 -2.50 8.02 -14.06
CA ALA A 157 -3.48 7.18 -14.73
C ALA A 157 -4.50 8.03 -15.51
N LEU A 158 -5.03 9.09 -14.90
CA LEU A 158 -5.91 10.07 -15.55
C LEU A 158 -5.24 10.69 -16.78
N HIS A 159 -3.98 11.11 -16.65
CA HIS A 159 -3.19 11.67 -17.75
C HIS A 159 -3.05 10.69 -18.92
N ARG A 160 -2.73 9.41 -18.65
CA ARG A 160 -2.59 8.38 -19.70
C ARG A 160 -3.89 8.07 -20.42
N ALA A 161 -5.01 8.17 -19.72
CA ALA A 161 -6.35 7.99 -20.29
C ALA A 161 -6.84 9.25 -21.04
N GLY A 162 -6.08 10.35 -21.03
CA GLY A 162 -6.49 11.62 -21.65
C GLY A 162 -7.58 12.36 -20.88
N VAL A 163 -7.72 12.08 -19.58
CA VAL A 163 -8.69 12.77 -18.71
C VAL A 163 -8.11 14.11 -18.27
N GLU A 164 -8.87 15.20 -18.51
CA GLU A 164 -8.54 16.54 -18.01
C GLU A 164 -8.64 16.53 -16.49
N HIS A 165 -7.55 16.85 -15.79
CA HIS A 165 -7.57 16.87 -14.34
C HIS A 165 -6.61 17.89 -13.72
N GLY A 166 -7.02 18.41 -12.55
CA GLY A 166 -6.21 19.15 -11.60
C GLY A 166 -5.86 18.30 -10.37
N ILE A 167 -4.95 18.82 -9.54
CA ILE A 167 -4.61 18.23 -8.26
C ILE A 167 -4.74 19.34 -7.22
N TRP A 168 -5.43 19.04 -6.13
CA TRP A 168 -5.53 19.94 -4.99
C TRP A 168 -4.15 20.29 -4.45
N ASP A 169 -3.84 21.59 -4.44
CA ASP A 169 -2.56 22.08 -3.95
C ASP A 169 -2.65 22.49 -2.48
N TRP A 170 -2.07 21.65 -1.62
CA TRP A 170 -1.91 21.94 -0.20
C TRP A 170 -0.90 23.07 0.08
N SER A 171 -0.12 23.51 -0.91
CA SER A 171 0.87 24.58 -0.72
C SER A 171 0.21 25.92 -0.40
N ASP A 172 -0.96 26.17 -0.97
CA ASP A 172 -1.81 27.35 -0.77
C ASP A 172 -2.57 27.33 0.57
N TRP A 173 -2.63 26.17 1.25
CA TRP A 173 -3.27 26.04 2.55
C TRP A 173 -2.36 26.51 3.67
N ALA A 174 -2.79 27.54 4.39
CA ALA A 174 -1.98 28.23 5.41
C ALA A 174 -1.72 27.35 6.65
N ASN A 175 -2.68 26.50 7.03
CA ASN A 175 -2.58 25.69 8.22
C ASN A 175 -1.94 24.32 7.92
N ARG A 176 -0.66 24.18 8.24
CA ARG A 176 0.11 22.94 7.99
C ARG A 176 -0.25 21.77 8.91
N ASP A 177 -1.03 22.01 9.96
CA ASP A 177 -1.45 20.97 10.91
C ASP A 177 -2.68 20.19 10.44
N ASP A 178 -3.44 20.73 9.48
CA ASP A 178 -4.57 20.06 8.85
C ASP A 178 -4.05 18.97 7.90
N LYS A 179 -4.54 17.74 8.09
CA LYS A 179 -4.00 16.57 7.38
C LYS A 179 -4.87 16.10 6.25
N ASP A 180 -6.16 16.38 6.35
CA ASP A 180 -7.18 15.93 5.42
C ASP A 180 -8.23 17.02 5.16
N LEU A 181 -9.06 16.83 4.15
CA LEU A 181 -9.98 17.88 3.68
C LEU A 181 -11.07 18.18 4.73
N PHE A 182 -11.38 17.23 5.59
CA PHE A 182 -12.32 17.48 6.67
C PHE A 182 -11.72 18.36 7.78
N ASP A 183 -10.43 18.21 8.09
CA ASP A 183 -9.74 19.13 9.01
C ASP A 183 -9.78 20.57 8.45
N VAL A 184 -9.54 20.74 7.15
CA VAL A 184 -9.68 22.04 6.44
C VAL A 184 -11.07 22.63 6.63
N LEU A 185 -12.11 21.83 6.43
CA LEU A 185 -13.50 22.27 6.57
C LEU A 185 -13.80 22.75 8.01
N ILE A 186 -13.29 22.05 9.02
CA ILE A 186 -13.41 22.49 10.42
C ILE A 186 -12.70 23.82 10.64
N THR A 187 -11.47 23.96 10.13
CA THR A 187 -10.69 25.20 10.27
C THR A 187 -11.45 26.40 9.67
N ILE A 188 -12.03 26.25 8.48
CA ILE A 188 -12.87 27.29 7.84
C ILE A 188 -14.03 27.71 8.74
N ASP A 189 -14.72 26.77 9.38
CA ASP A 189 -15.87 27.08 10.24
C ASP A 189 -15.46 27.74 11.56
N THR A 190 -14.27 27.42 12.06
CA THR A 190 -13.78 27.96 13.35
C THR A 190 -13.05 29.29 13.22
N ASP A 191 -12.50 29.60 12.05
CA ASP A 191 -11.79 30.85 11.79
C ASP A 191 -12.34 31.57 10.54
N PRO A 192 -13.27 32.54 10.72
CA PRO A 192 -13.87 33.29 9.62
C PRO A 192 -12.89 34.25 8.92
N SER A 193 -11.68 34.44 9.46
CA SER A 193 -10.61 35.18 8.78
C SER A 193 -9.86 34.33 7.75
N THR A 194 -10.06 33.01 7.78
CA THR A 194 -9.55 32.10 6.76
C THR A 194 -10.25 32.42 5.44
N PRO A 195 -9.52 32.91 4.41
CA PRO A 195 -10.16 33.29 3.17
C PRO A 195 -10.83 32.07 2.54
N PHE A 196 -12.15 32.17 2.34
CA PHE A 196 -12.94 31.19 1.58
C PHE A 196 -12.59 31.20 0.08
N PHE A 197 -11.68 32.08 -0.34
CA PHE A 197 -11.12 32.12 -1.69
C PHE A 197 -10.05 31.06 -1.85
N PHE A 198 -10.49 29.82 -2.06
CA PHE A 198 -9.62 28.81 -2.63
C PHE A 198 -9.45 29.09 -4.13
N SER A 199 -8.23 28.89 -4.63
CA SER A 199 -7.94 28.74 -6.07
C SER A 199 -8.76 27.63 -6.75
N PHE A 200 -9.43 26.79 -5.93
CA PHE A 200 -10.26 25.62 -6.24
C PHE A 200 -11.30 25.79 -7.38
N PHE A 201 -11.97 26.94 -7.48
CA PHE A 201 -12.92 27.20 -8.59
C PHE A 201 -12.39 28.14 -9.68
N SER A 202 -11.22 28.76 -9.46
CA SER A 202 -10.60 29.62 -10.47
C SER A 202 -9.91 28.84 -11.60
N SER A 203 -9.65 27.54 -11.40
CA SER A 203 -8.94 26.64 -12.33
C SER A 203 -9.76 26.15 -13.53
N PHE A 204 -10.91 26.76 -13.79
CA PHE A 204 -11.44 26.87 -15.15
C PHE A 204 -10.95 28.22 -15.74
N PRO A 205 -9.77 28.42 -16.41
CA PRO A 205 -8.66 27.54 -16.85
C PRO A 205 -7.18 28.03 -16.57
N ARG A 206 -6.19 27.19 -16.96
CA ARG A 206 -4.75 27.38 -17.37
C ARG A 206 -3.55 27.22 -16.36
N PHE A 207 -2.86 26.06 -16.51
CA PHE A 207 -1.40 25.77 -16.54
C PHE A 207 -0.39 26.46 -15.57
N ASN A 208 0.38 25.68 -14.78
CA ASN A 208 1.80 25.31 -15.07
C ASN A 208 2.53 24.49 -13.97
N SER A 209 3.19 23.43 -14.44
CA SER A 209 4.40 22.66 -14.03
C SER A 209 5.28 22.93 -12.77
N SER A 210 5.72 21.81 -12.16
CA SER A 210 7.07 21.44 -11.62
C SER A 210 7.59 22.08 -10.32
N THR A 211 8.05 21.33 -9.29
CA THR A 211 9.45 20.84 -9.17
C THR A 211 9.69 19.86 -7.98
N VAL A 212 10.90 19.25 -7.96
CA VAL A 212 11.41 18.09 -7.21
C VAL A 212 12.39 18.47 -6.07
N GLN A 213 12.48 17.71 -4.96
CA GLN A 213 13.72 17.36 -4.19
C GLN A 213 13.41 16.37 -3.03
N GLN A 214 13.92 15.13 -2.97
CA GLN A 214 15.21 14.54 -2.47
C GLN A 214 15.34 14.28 -0.94
N PHE A 215 15.71 13.03 -0.61
CA PHE A 215 15.83 12.40 0.72
C PHE A 215 17.26 11.87 0.93
N ASN A 216 17.74 11.84 2.19
CA ASN A 216 18.98 11.17 2.59
C ASN A 216 18.72 9.97 3.52
N SER A 217 19.62 8.97 3.44
CA SER A 217 19.54 7.63 4.07
C SER A 217 20.72 7.37 5.02
N SER A 218 20.59 6.39 5.94
CA SER A 218 21.73 5.83 6.70
C SER A 218 21.57 4.33 6.99
N THR A 219 22.70 3.60 6.88
CA THR A 219 22.94 2.15 6.78
C THR A 219 23.25 1.44 8.11
N ASN A 220 23.10 0.10 8.16
CA ASN A 220 23.99 -0.84 8.90
C ASN A 220 23.82 -2.31 8.45
N SER A 221 24.94 -3.02 8.30
CA SER A 221 25.13 -4.37 7.73
C SER A 221 25.37 -5.47 8.79
N VAL A 222 24.96 -6.72 8.54
CA VAL A 222 25.35 -7.90 9.37
C VAL A 222 25.61 -9.14 8.49
N SER A 223 26.63 -9.92 8.91
CA SER A 223 27.35 -11.03 8.29
C SER A 223 26.67 -12.42 8.32
N THR A 224 27.00 -13.27 7.34
CA THR A 224 26.50 -14.64 7.09
C THR A 224 27.29 -15.76 7.81
N ALA A 225 26.59 -16.81 8.26
CA ALA A 225 27.18 -18.00 8.90
C ALA A 225 26.63 -19.33 8.29
N SER A 226 27.53 -20.33 8.19
CA SER A 226 27.35 -21.64 7.54
C SER A 226 26.41 -22.60 8.27
N GLY A 227 25.63 -23.39 7.52
CA GLY A 227 24.66 -24.36 8.05
C GLY A 227 25.27 -25.54 8.81
N LYS A 228 24.83 -25.73 10.06
CA LYS A 228 24.99 -26.95 10.87
C LYS A 228 23.71 -27.16 11.69
N HIS A 229 23.29 -28.41 11.87
CA HIS A 229 22.30 -28.80 12.88
C HIS A 229 22.80 -28.45 14.30
N PHE A 230 21.89 -28.13 15.22
CA PHE A 230 22.22 -27.65 16.57
C PHE A 230 22.70 -28.80 17.48
N ASN A 231 23.92 -29.30 17.25
CA ASN A 231 24.52 -30.34 18.10
C ASN A 231 25.04 -29.81 19.45
N SER A 232 24.91 -28.52 19.76
CA SER A 232 25.30 -27.94 21.04
C SER A 232 24.59 -26.62 21.35
N SER A 233 24.45 -26.29 22.63
CA SER A 233 23.89 -25.03 23.14
C SER A 233 24.64 -23.80 22.59
N THR A 234 25.92 -23.94 22.27
CA THR A 234 26.78 -22.86 21.73
C THR A 234 26.34 -22.40 20.34
N ASN A 235 25.88 -23.32 19.49
CA ASN A 235 25.38 -22.98 18.15
C ASN A 235 24.08 -22.15 18.24
N ILE A 236 23.20 -22.47 19.20
CA ILE A 236 21.95 -21.72 19.41
C ILE A 236 22.26 -20.27 19.83
N LEU A 237 23.21 -20.09 20.75
CA LEU A 237 23.62 -18.77 21.22
C LEU A 237 24.15 -17.89 20.09
N GLU A 238 24.97 -18.45 19.20
CA GLU A 238 25.51 -17.74 18.03
C GLU A 238 24.41 -17.41 17.01
N LEU A 239 23.44 -18.31 16.79
CA LEU A 239 22.31 -18.04 15.91
C LEU A 239 21.43 -16.91 16.48
N VAL A 240 21.13 -16.93 17.78
CA VAL A 240 20.15 -16.01 18.39
C VAL A 240 20.72 -14.60 18.55
N ALA A 241 22.01 -14.45 18.84
CA ALA A 241 22.63 -13.19 19.22
C ALA A 241 22.35 -12.00 18.26
N PRO A 242 22.39 -12.15 16.92
CA PRO A 242 22.11 -11.06 15.99
C PRO A 242 20.66 -10.54 16.06
N TYR A 243 19.73 -11.38 16.54
CA TYR A 243 18.29 -11.13 16.50
C TYR A 243 17.71 -10.77 17.88
N VAL A 244 18.55 -10.60 18.90
CA VAL A 244 18.07 -10.11 20.21
C VAL A 244 17.52 -8.69 20.08
N VAL A 245 16.39 -8.41 20.73
CA VAL A 245 15.74 -7.10 20.70
C VAL A 245 16.65 -6.07 21.36
N LYS A 246 17.01 -5.01 20.62
CA LYS A 246 17.82 -3.88 21.12
C LYS A 246 17.02 -2.60 21.38
N ASN A 247 15.83 -2.49 20.77
CA ASN A 247 14.94 -1.32 20.86
C ASN A 247 13.50 -1.78 21.14
N LYS A 248 12.78 -1.05 22.00
CA LYS A 248 11.34 -1.28 22.24
C LYS A 248 10.56 -1.22 20.94
N GLY A 249 9.51 -2.05 20.83
CA GLY A 249 8.67 -2.14 19.64
C GLY A 249 9.24 -2.94 18.47
N THR A 250 10.46 -3.50 18.57
CA THR A 250 11.08 -4.28 17.47
C THR A 250 10.95 -5.80 17.60
N GLY A 251 10.33 -6.30 18.67
CA GLY A 251 10.19 -7.73 18.98
C GLY A 251 9.67 -8.58 17.82
N ASN A 252 8.51 -8.23 17.25
CA ASN A 252 7.90 -8.99 16.15
C ASN A 252 8.77 -9.06 14.89
N ARG A 253 9.54 -8.00 14.60
CA ARG A 253 10.43 -7.95 13.44
C ARG A 253 11.64 -8.86 13.67
N GLN A 254 12.22 -8.80 14.86
CA GLN A 254 13.38 -9.60 15.22
C GLN A 254 13.06 -11.09 15.31
N SER A 255 11.92 -11.46 15.90
CA SER A 255 11.43 -12.84 15.90
C SER A 255 11.23 -13.37 14.47
N PHE A 256 10.71 -12.53 13.56
CA PHE A 256 10.53 -12.93 12.16
C PHE A 256 11.87 -13.14 11.43
N TYR A 257 12.90 -12.35 11.73
CA TYR A 257 14.24 -12.54 11.17
C TYR A 257 14.94 -13.79 11.70
N LEU A 258 14.78 -14.09 12.99
CA LEU A 258 15.26 -15.35 13.57
C LEU A 258 14.58 -16.56 12.90
N ALA A 259 13.25 -16.50 12.73
CA ALA A 259 12.51 -17.54 12.00
C ALA A 259 13.02 -17.70 10.55
N ARG A 260 13.42 -16.61 9.90
CA ARG A 260 13.99 -16.66 8.56
C ARG A 260 15.37 -17.32 8.53
N ALA A 261 16.21 -17.02 9.51
CA ALA A 261 17.52 -17.64 9.64
C ALA A 261 17.41 -19.16 9.85
N LEU A 262 16.50 -19.61 10.72
CA LEU A 262 16.22 -21.03 10.95
C LEU A 262 15.80 -21.76 9.67
N ARG A 263 14.80 -21.25 8.94
CA ARG A 263 14.38 -21.87 7.67
C ARG A 263 15.49 -21.88 6.62
N SER A 264 16.38 -20.89 6.63
CA SER A 264 17.52 -20.85 5.71
C SER A 264 18.52 -21.95 6.04
N GLN A 265 18.74 -22.23 7.32
CA GLN A 265 19.57 -23.36 7.74
C GLN A 265 18.95 -24.71 7.40
N GLU A 266 17.63 -24.88 7.59
CA GLU A 266 16.93 -26.11 7.15
C GLU A 266 17.07 -26.33 5.63
N ALA A 267 17.01 -25.23 4.86
CA ALA A 267 17.18 -25.26 3.41
C ALA A 267 18.59 -25.70 2.98
N ILE A 268 19.61 -25.16 3.67
CA ILE A 268 21.02 -25.44 3.39
C ILE A 268 21.38 -26.86 3.82
N ALA A 269 20.86 -27.31 4.97
CA ALA A 269 21.10 -28.65 5.52
C ALA A 269 20.19 -29.74 4.91
N GLU A 270 19.25 -29.36 4.03
CA GLU A 270 18.22 -30.23 3.43
C GLU A 270 17.46 -31.09 4.47
N THR A 271 17.34 -30.59 5.69
CA THR A 271 16.78 -31.31 6.84
C THR A 271 16.02 -30.33 7.72
N LEU A 272 14.85 -30.72 8.21
CA LEU A 272 14.03 -29.90 9.10
C LEU A 272 14.54 -29.97 10.54
N PHE A 273 14.44 -28.85 11.28
CA PHE A 273 14.66 -28.87 12.72
C PHE A 273 13.51 -29.59 13.43
N MET A 274 13.83 -30.27 14.51
CA MET A 274 12.83 -30.81 15.41
C MET A 274 12.14 -29.68 16.18
N GLU A 275 10.89 -29.91 16.59
CA GLU A 275 10.09 -28.95 17.35
C GLU A 275 10.81 -28.51 18.65
N SER A 276 11.47 -29.46 19.32
CA SER A 276 12.28 -29.20 20.51
C SER A 276 13.48 -28.29 20.26
N GLU A 277 14.09 -28.32 19.07
CA GLU A 277 15.19 -27.42 18.71
C GLU A 277 14.68 -26.01 18.42
N ILE A 278 13.53 -25.91 17.76
CA ILE A 278 12.86 -24.63 17.48
C ILE A 278 12.43 -23.96 18.80
N ASP A 279 11.88 -24.73 19.73
CA ASP A 279 11.49 -24.28 21.06
C ASP A 279 12.71 -23.77 21.85
N ALA A 280 13.83 -24.51 21.84
CA ALA A 280 15.05 -24.11 22.52
C ALA A 280 15.64 -22.79 21.97
N VAL A 281 15.64 -22.63 20.65
CA VAL A 281 16.08 -21.38 19.98
C VAL A 281 15.16 -20.21 20.34
N PHE A 282 13.84 -20.45 20.34
CA PHE A 282 12.87 -19.41 20.70
C PHE A 282 12.97 -19.01 22.17
N HIS A 283 13.12 -19.98 23.07
CA HIS A 283 13.26 -19.76 24.50
C HIS A 283 14.47 -18.86 24.80
N ASP A 284 15.64 -19.15 24.21
CA ASP A 284 16.84 -18.34 24.38
C ASP A 284 16.66 -16.92 23.83
N TRP A 285 16.01 -16.78 22.67
CA TRP A 285 15.69 -15.47 22.11
C TRP A 285 14.74 -14.66 23.01
N PHE A 286 13.69 -15.30 23.53
CA PHE A 286 12.68 -14.66 24.37
C PHE A 286 13.29 -14.21 25.70
N ALA A 287 14.06 -15.09 26.36
CA ALA A 287 14.76 -14.79 27.60
C ALA A 287 15.71 -13.59 27.46
N LYS A 288 16.53 -13.55 26.40
CA LYS A 288 17.47 -12.45 26.14
C LYS A 288 16.78 -11.15 25.72
N SER A 289 15.64 -11.24 25.05
CA SER A 289 14.88 -10.08 24.57
C SER A 289 13.92 -9.52 25.63
N ARG A 290 13.67 -10.26 26.71
CA ARG A 290 12.60 -10.02 27.70
C ARG A 290 12.55 -8.59 28.21
N ALA A 291 13.69 -8.00 28.54
CA ALA A 291 13.78 -6.66 29.11
C ALA A 291 13.23 -5.54 28.20
N LEU A 292 13.16 -5.78 26.89
CA LEU A 292 12.73 -4.80 25.89
C LEU A 292 11.45 -5.20 25.13
N LEU A 293 10.87 -6.36 25.48
CA LEU A 293 9.54 -6.75 25.05
C LEU A 293 8.46 -6.04 25.90
N PRO A 294 7.20 -6.00 25.44
CA PRO A 294 6.08 -5.52 26.25
C PRO A 294 6.05 -6.21 27.63
N ALA A 295 5.68 -5.47 28.68
CA ALA A 295 5.68 -6.00 30.05
C ALA A 295 4.72 -7.22 30.22
N ASP A 296 3.65 -7.21 29.44
CA ASP A 296 2.63 -8.26 29.33
C ASP A 296 2.97 -9.35 28.31
N ALA A 297 4.16 -9.30 27.68
CA ALA A 297 4.54 -10.32 26.72
C ALA A 297 4.57 -11.69 27.41
N ASP A 298 3.94 -12.66 26.76
CA ASP A 298 3.78 -14.01 27.27
C ASP A 298 4.56 -14.97 26.36
N GLU A 299 5.36 -15.83 26.96
CA GLU A 299 6.29 -16.69 26.21
C GLU A 299 5.54 -17.68 25.33
N GLU A 300 4.50 -18.32 25.87
CA GLU A 300 3.71 -19.33 25.18
C GLU A 300 2.96 -18.73 23.98
N LYS A 301 2.28 -17.59 24.16
CA LYS A 301 1.63 -16.85 23.06
C LYS A 301 2.64 -16.38 22.01
N SER A 302 3.83 -15.97 22.44
CA SER A 302 4.88 -15.49 21.54
C SER A 302 5.49 -16.65 20.75
N LEU A 303 5.66 -17.83 21.36
CA LEU A 303 6.10 -19.06 20.71
C LEU A 303 5.07 -19.52 19.66
N ALA A 304 3.78 -19.54 20.01
CA ALA A 304 2.71 -19.84 19.05
C ALA A 304 2.69 -18.85 17.86
N HIS A 305 3.00 -17.57 18.11
CA HIS A 305 3.17 -16.58 17.04
C HIS A 305 4.44 -16.84 16.20
N PHE A 306 5.55 -17.24 16.83
CA PHE A 306 6.80 -17.58 16.17
C PHE A 306 6.65 -18.79 15.23
N TYR A 307 5.91 -19.83 15.64
CA TYR A 307 5.55 -20.94 14.74
C TYR A 307 4.73 -20.47 13.53
N LYS A 308 3.80 -19.53 13.71
CA LYS A 308 3.08 -18.92 12.58
C LYS A 308 4.02 -18.15 11.66
N GLN A 309 5.02 -17.46 12.19
CA GLN A 309 6.05 -16.78 11.40
C GLN A 309 6.94 -17.77 10.64
N MET A 310 7.41 -18.83 11.29
CA MET A 310 8.17 -19.93 10.68
C MET A 310 7.42 -20.59 9.52
N ARG A 311 6.09 -20.76 9.61
CA ARG A 311 5.25 -21.26 8.50
C ARG A 311 5.11 -20.26 7.35
N ARG A 312 5.32 -18.97 7.62
CA ARG A 312 5.24 -17.89 6.62
C ARG A 312 6.56 -17.63 5.91
N VAL A 313 7.68 -18.01 6.52
CA VAL A 313 8.99 -17.98 5.87
C VAL A 313 9.02 -19.07 4.80
N ARG A 314 9.20 -18.67 3.54
CA ARG A 314 9.32 -19.57 2.39
C ARG A 314 10.78 -19.59 1.92
N TYR A 315 11.27 -20.78 1.61
CA TYR A 315 12.66 -21.11 1.26
C TYR A 315 13.32 -20.12 0.31
N LEU A 316 14.56 -19.74 0.62
CA LEU A 316 15.57 -19.24 -0.31
C LEU A 316 16.96 -19.45 0.31
N PRO A 317 17.84 -20.25 -0.32
CA PRO A 317 19.23 -20.41 0.11
C PRO A 317 20.14 -19.29 -0.41
N CYS A 318 19.59 -18.16 -0.86
CA CYS A 318 20.40 -17.05 -1.37
C CYS A 318 20.66 -16.02 -0.26
N ASP A 319 21.93 -15.74 0.01
CA ASP A 319 22.34 -14.51 0.68
C ASP A 319 22.02 -13.34 -0.25
N LEU A 320 20.80 -12.83 -0.10
CA LEU A 320 20.22 -11.80 -0.94
C LEU A 320 21.12 -10.55 -0.97
N ASP A 321 21.74 -10.19 0.15
CA ASP A 321 22.55 -8.98 0.24
C ASP A 321 23.89 -9.15 -0.50
N ALA A 322 24.50 -10.34 -0.45
CA ALA A 322 25.67 -10.67 -1.27
C ALA A 322 25.34 -10.66 -2.77
N ALA A 323 24.20 -11.24 -3.17
CA ALA A 323 23.73 -11.23 -4.55
C ALA A 323 23.45 -9.81 -5.07
N LEU A 324 22.79 -8.97 -4.27
CA LEU A 324 22.55 -7.56 -4.59
C LEU A 324 23.87 -6.79 -4.75
N LYS A 325 24.86 -7.03 -3.88
CA LYS A 325 26.17 -6.39 -3.98
C LYS A 325 26.88 -6.76 -5.27
N ARG A 326 26.97 -8.05 -5.61
CA ARG A 326 27.59 -8.50 -6.87
C ARG A 326 26.86 -8.00 -8.11
N ALA A 327 25.52 -8.00 -8.07
CA ALA A 327 24.71 -7.48 -9.18
C ALA A 327 24.92 -5.98 -9.42
N SER A 328 25.34 -5.24 -8.39
CA SER A 328 25.67 -3.81 -8.50
C SER A 328 27.08 -3.55 -9.04
N THR A 329 28.02 -4.48 -8.85
CA THR A 329 29.45 -4.27 -9.12
C THR A 329 29.96 -5.00 -10.36
N LEU A 330 29.33 -6.12 -10.74
CA LEU A 330 29.72 -6.89 -11.91
C LEU A 330 29.13 -6.30 -13.20
N PRO A 331 29.74 -6.57 -14.37
CA PRO A 331 29.21 -6.11 -15.65
C PRO A 331 27.77 -6.56 -15.88
N LEU A 332 26.97 -5.64 -16.43
CA LEU A 332 25.62 -5.93 -16.88
C LEU A 332 25.65 -6.98 -17.99
N PRO A 333 24.67 -7.90 -18.03
CA PRO A 333 24.56 -8.85 -19.14
C PRO A 333 24.29 -8.09 -20.45
N ASP A 334 24.93 -8.54 -21.53
CA ASP A 334 24.72 -7.97 -22.87
C ASP A 334 23.49 -8.62 -23.52
N ILE A 335 22.35 -7.94 -23.42
CA ILE A 335 21.06 -8.41 -23.95
C ILE A 335 20.44 -7.28 -24.77
N ALA A 336 20.32 -7.53 -26.08
CA ALA A 336 19.86 -6.53 -27.04
C ALA A 336 18.43 -6.04 -26.75
N GLY A 337 18.21 -4.74 -26.88
CA GLY A 337 16.88 -4.12 -26.79
C GLY A 337 16.35 -3.87 -25.37
N LEU A 338 17.11 -4.20 -24.32
CA LEU A 338 16.71 -3.98 -22.93
C LEU A 338 17.26 -2.66 -22.39
N ASP A 339 16.43 -1.94 -21.63
CA ASP A 339 16.86 -0.71 -20.96
C ASP A 339 17.76 -1.02 -19.74
N THR A 340 18.49 0.00 -19.28
CA THR A 340 19.46 -0.12 -18.18
C THR A 340 18.87 -0.70 -16.91
N ASN A 341 17.62 -0.39 -16.56
CA ASN A 341 17.00 -0.92 -15.35
C ASN A 341 16.65 -2.40 -15.53
N THR A 342 16.16 -2.78 -16.70
CA THR A 342 15.91 -4.17 -17.04
C THR A 342 17.20 -5.00 -17.05
N LEU A 343 18.30 -4.46 -17.58
CA LEU A 343 19.62 -5.11 -17.55
C LEU A 343 20.17 -5.26 -16.11
N LYS A 344 19.95 -4.27 -15.24
CA LYS A 344 20.29 -4.38 -13.81
C LYS A 344 19.51 -5.51 -13.15
N VAL A 345 18.20 -5.61 -13.39
CA VAL A 345 17.41 -6.72 -12.83
C VAL A 345 17.86 -8.07 -13.41
N ALA A 346 18.21 -8.14 -14.69
CA ALA A 346 18.80 -9.35 -15.27
C ALA A 346 20.10 -9.76 -14.56
N ALA A 347 20.97 -8.79 -14.24
CA ALA A 347 22.17 -9.05 -13.44
C ALA A 347 21.82 -9.58 -12.05
N LEU A 348 20.82 -9.01 -11.36
CA LEU A 348 20.34 -9.53 -10.08
C LEU A 348 19.86 -10.98 -10.18
N MET A 349 19.08 -11.31 -11.21
CA MET A 349 18.58 -12.67 -11.43
C MET A 349 19.73 -13.65 -11.70
N ARG A 350 20.75 -13.25 -12.46
CA ARG A 350 21.97 -14.03 -12.69
C ARG A 350 22.70 -14.33 -11.38
N GLU A 351 22.89 -13.33 -10.53
CA GLU A 351 23.59 -13.51 -9.25
C GLU A 351 22.79 -14.36 -8.26
N LEU A 352 21.46 -14.21 -8.24
CA LEU A 352 20.58 -15.05 -7.43
C LEU A 352 20.60 -16.51 -7.91
N GLN A 353 20.66 -16.75 -9.23
CA GLN A 353 20.84 -18.10 -9.77
C GLN A 353 22.20 -18.68 -9.41
N GLY A 354 23.28 -17.88 -9.46
CA GLY A 354 24.62 -18.32 -9.07
C GLY A 354 24.67 -18.83 -7.62
N GLU A 355 24.01 -18.15 -6.69
CA GLU A 355 23.86 -18.59 -5.30
C GLU A 355 22.96 -19.82 -5.15
N ALA A 356 21.90 -19.90 -5.94
CA ALA A 356 20.98 -21.04 -5.91
C ALA A 356 21.53 -22.30 -6.61
N GLY A 357 22.64 -22.20 -7.34
CA GLY A 357 23.20 -23.29 -8.14
C GLY A 357 22.26 -23.70 -9.28
N GLU A 358 21.95 -24.98 -9.40
CA GLU A 358 20.98 -25.52 -10.39
C GLU A 358 19.51 -25.41 -9.91
N LYS A 359 19.28 -25.01 -8.65
CA LYS A 359 17.94 -24.93 -8.06
C LYS A 359 17.25 -23.63 -8.48
N PRO A 360 15.91 -23.63 -8.60
CA PRO A 360 15.17 -22.41 -8.86
C PRO A 360 15.10 -21.53 -7.59
N PHE A 361 14.87 -20.24 -7.76
CA PHE A 361 14.95 -19.25 -6.69
C PHE A 361 13.73 -18.31 -6.68
N ILE A 362 13.51 -17.62 -5.56
CA ILE A 362 12.49 -16.57 -5.46
C ILE A 362 13.20 -15.21 -5.46
N CYS A 363 12.65 -14.26 -6.21
CA CYS A 363 13.04 -12.85 -6.08
C CYS A 363 11.79 -12.07 -5.69
N PRO A 364 11.65 -11.66 -4.41
CA PRO A 364 10.50 -10.87 -4.01
C PRO A 364 10.47 -9.56 -4.78
N VAL A 365 9.29 -9.17 -5.28
CA VAL A 365 9.13 -7.95 -6.09
C VAL A 365 9.67 -6.70 -5.35
N ASN A 366 9.50 -6.63 -4.03
CA ASN A 366 10.01 -5.54 -3.20
C ASN A 366 11.54 -5.44 -3.18
N VAL A 367 12.26 -6.53 -3.43
CA VAL A 367 13.72 -6.53 -3.55
C VAL A 367 14.13 -5.85 -4.85
N ILE A 368 13.47 -6.19 -5.96
CA ILE A 368 13.71 -5.58 -7.27
C ILE A 368 13.44 -4.08 -7.22
N VAL A 369 12.33 -3.70 -6.56
CA VAL A 369 11.95 -2.29 -6.34
C VAL A 369 13.05 -1.53 -5.63
N ARG A 370 13.63 -2.10 -4.56
CA ARG A 370 14.72 -1.46 -3.82
C ARG A 370 16.06 -1.46 -4.57
N PHE A 371 16.33 -2.52 -5.32
CA PHE A 371 17.60 -2.72 -6.02
C PHE A 371 17.77 -1.75 -7.19
N VAL A 372 16.71 -1.53 -7.96
CA VAL A 372 16.73 -0.64 -9.12
C VAL A 372 15.80 0.55 -8.86
N PRO A 373 16.04 1.34 -7.80
CA PRO A 373 15.07 2.18 -7.06
C PRO A 373 13.79 2.53 -7.83
N LEU A 374 12.91 1.55 -7.97
CA LEU A 374 11.65 1.68 -8.70
C LEU A 374 10.66 2.32 -7.75
N ARG A 375 9.74 3.11 -8.30
CA ARG A 375 8.69 3.71 -7.49
C ARG A 375 7.60 2.69 -7.12
N PHE A 376 7.38 1.67 -7.95
CA PHE A 376 6.28 0.70 -7.74
C PHE A 376 6.69 -0.75 -7.99
N THR A 377 6.02 -1.66 -7.28
CA THR A 377 6.11 -3.11 -7.49
C THR A 377 5.69 -3.55 -8.90
N GLU A 378 4.80 -2.79 -9.57
CA GLU A 378 4.42 -3.07 -10.96
C GLU A 378 5.53 -2.79 -11.97
N GLN A 379 6.42 -1.83 -11.69
CA GLN A 379 7.60 -1.63 -12.55
C GLN A 379 8.53 -2.83 -12.45
N ALA A 380 8.71 -3.39 -11.25
CA ALA A 380 9.44 -4.62 -11.05
C ALA A 380 8.75 -5.81 -11.75
N ARG A 381 7.42 -5.91 -11.69
CA ARG A 381 6.65 -6.95 -12.41
C ARG A 381 6.76 -6.83 -13.93
N ARG A 382 6.72 -5.60 -14.47
CA ARG A 382 6.93 -5.35 -15.90
C ARG A 382 8.34 -5.72 -16.33
N ILE A 383 9.35 -5.37 -15.54
CA ILE A 383 10.73 -5.78 -15.83
C ILE A 383 10.85 -7.31 -15.82
N LEU A 384 10.28 -7.99 -14.82
CA LEU A 384 10.22 -9.46 -14.79
C LEU A 384 9.53 -10.05 -16.02
N PHE A 385 8.40 -9.45 -16.44
CA PHE A 385 7.68 -9.87 -17.63
C PHE A 385 8.52 -9.69 -18.91
N VAL A 386 9.18 -8.54 -19.08
CA VAL A 386 10.07 -8.27 -20.22
C VAL A 386 11.24 -9.26 -20.23
N LEU A 387 11.83 -9.57 -19.07
CA LEU A 387 12.88 -10.57 -18.95
C LEU A 387 12.39 -11.99 -19.27
N GLU A 388 11.15 -12.32 -18.90
CA GLU A 388 10.51 -13.59 -19.23
C GLU A 388 10.23 -13.70 -20.74
N GLU A 389 9.64 -12.67 -21.36
CA GLU A 389 9.41 -12.61 -22.82
C GLU A 389 10.72 -12.69 -23.61
N SER A 390 11.77 -12.03 -23.11
CA SER A 390 13.11 -12.06 -23.69
C SER A 390 13.87 -13.37 -23.41
N ARG A 391 13.23 -14.35 -22.75
CA ARG A 391 13.81 -15.65 -22.35
C ARG A 391 15.08 -15.55 -21.52
N VAL A 392 15.23 -14.47 -20.77
CA VAL A 392 16.33 -14.26 -19.82
C VAL A 392 16.03 -14.95 -18.49
N ILE A 393 14.76 -15.04 -18.12
CA ILE A 393 14.27 -15.80 -16.96
C ILE A 393 13.10 -16.70 -17.36
N GLU A 394 12.90 -17.77 -16.61
CA GLU A 394 11.79 -18.71 -16.72
C GLU A 394 10.98 -18.71 -15.41
N CYS A 395 9.66 -18.60 -15.51
CA CYS A 395 8.76 -18.78 -14.37
C CYS A 395 8.52 -20.28 -14.12
N VAL A 396 9.20 -20.85 -13.13
CA VAL A 396 9.07 -22.27 -12.77
C VAL A 396 7.75 -22.55 -12.04
N ASP A 397 7.34 -21.66 -11.15
CA ASP A 397 6.07 -21.78 -10.41
C ASP A 397 5.51 -20.39 -10.13
N ARG A 398 4.31 -20.13 -10.66
CA ARG A 398 3.69 -18.80 -10.54
C ARG A 398 3.10 -18.61 -9.16
N GLY A 399 3.47 -17.48 -8.53
CA GLY A 399 2.92 -17.08 -7.25
C GLY A 399 1.44 -16.73 -7.32
N ALA A 400 0.79 -16.71 -6.15
CA ALA A 400 -0.60 -16.34 -5.96
C ALA A 400 -0.70 -15.19 -4.95
N PRO A 401 -1.60 -14.21 -5.13
CA PRO A 401 -1.80 -13.14 -4.19
C PRO A 401 -2.31 -13.67 -2.83
N HIS A 402 -2.12 -12.87 -1.78
CA HIS A 402 -2.71 -13.16 -0.48
C HIS A 402 -4.23 -12.99 -0.55
N MET A 403 -4.99 -14.02 -0.18
CA MET A 403 -6.46 -13.97 -0.11
C MET A 403 -6.92 -14.16 1.34
N PRO A 404 -8.14 -13.71 1.72
CA PRO A 404 -8.69 -13.98 3.04
C PRO A 404 -8.61 -15.48 3.38
N GLY A 405 -7.91 -15.81 4.46
CA GLY A 405 -7.70 -17.21 4.90
C GLY A 405 -6.68 -18.03 4.10
N LYS A 406 -6.10 -17.50 3.01
CA LYS A 406 -5.08 -18.20 2.21
C LYS A 406 -3.83 -17.33 2.01
N PRO A 407 -2.68 -17.71 2.59
CA PRO A 407 -1.47 -16.92 2.46
C PRO A 407 -0.95 -16.94 1.02
N GLY A 408 -0.59 -15.75 0.51
CA GLY A 408 -0.02 -15.59 -0.82
C GLY A 408 1.22 -16.47 -1.04
N LYS A 409 1.37 -16.96 -2.27
CA LYS A 409 2.47 -17.80 -2.76
C LYS A 409 3.41 -16.92 -3.59
N PRO A 410 4.73 -16.90 -3.34
CA PRO A 410 5.68 -16.15 -4.16
C PRO A 410 5.90 -16.86 -5.50
N THR A 411 6.32 -16.10 -6.52
CA THR A 411 6.74 -16.65 -7.80
C THR A 411 8.17 -17.18 -7.72
N VAL A 412 8.38 -18.36 -8.29
CA VAL A 412 9.66 -19.06 -8.37
C VAL A 412 10.19 -18.92 -9.80
N TRP A 413 11.46 -18.54 -9.90
CA TRP A 413 12.15 -18.18 -11.14
C TRP A 413 13.39 -19.06 -11.35
N ARG A 414 13.82 -19.13 -12.60
CA ARG A 414 15.12 -19.64 -13.02
C ARG A 414 15.74 -18.64 -14.00
N TYR A 415 17.03 -18.37 -13.87
CA TYR A 415 17.76 -17.55 -14.85
C TYR A 415 18.26 -18.43 -15.97
N MET A 416 17.95 -18.06 -17.21
CA MET A 416 18.35 -18.79 -18.40
C MET A 416 19.71 -18.25 -18.84
N LYS A 417 20.75 -19.09 -18.80
CA LYS A 417 22.03 -18.76 -19.43
C LYS A 417 21.73 -18.45 -20.90
N THR A 418 22.09 -17.25 -21.37
CA THR A 418 21.71 -16.66 -22.65
C THR A 418 21.62 -17.70 -23.76
N PRO A 419 20.55 -17.75 -24.59
CA PRO A 419 20.57 -18.62 -25.75
C PRO A 419 21.73 -18.16 -26.64
N ILE A 420 22.67 -19.06 -26.89
CA ILE A 420 23.62 -18.92 -28.00
C ILE A 420 22.75 -18.68 -29.23
N ALA A 421 22.89 -17.50 -29.84
CA ALA A 421 22.22 -17.20 -31.09
C ALA A 421 22.67 -18.24 -32.12
N ASN A 422 21.81 -19.21 -32.44
CA ASN A 422 21.99 -19.98 -33.64
C ASN A 422 21.78 -19.03 -34.82
N ARG A 423 22.83 -18.93 -35.64
CA ARG A 423 22.83 -18.28 -36.95
C ARG A 423 21.83 -18.93 -37.90
#